data_AF-A0A536DUS9-F1
#
_entry.id   AF-A0A536DUS9-F1
#
_cell.length_a   1.000
_cell.length_b   1.000
_cell.length_c   1.000
_cell.angle_alpha   90.00
_cell.angle_beta   90.00
_cell.angle_gamma   90.00
#
_symmetry.space_group_name_H-M   'P 1'
#
loop_
_entity.id
_entity.type
_entity.pdbx_description
1 polymer ?
#
loop_
_entity_poly.entity_id
_entity_poly.type
_entity_poly.pdbx_seq_one_letter_code
_entity_poly.pdbx_strand_id
1 'polypeptide(L)'
;MGPGGRLARARAGAWPGDECAEDEPARRPVQVRRRRSHRADRARGPRGGPVSADRLVASRLIGIVRLDDLDLAVAAATCAIDAGLGAVEVTFTLPSAATAIDRLRAARPKALIGAGTVRDVKELEAAVGAGAQFLVAPGLNAELVQAAQLAGITMLPGVFTASEVDLALRLGTDLLKLFPVEPSGPAYLAALLQPFPAARLVPTGGIGPENAGAYLKAGAVAVAMGSSLFPARRIMSEGPEVVAALVERALAAVTREVTR
;
A
#
# COMPACT_ATOMS: atom_id res chain seq x y z
N MET A 1 47.67 31.91 -30.79
CA MET A 1 47.76 30.44 -30.77
C MET A 1 46.43 29.87 -31.25
N GLY A 2 46.46 29.01 -32.26
CA GLY A 2 45.36 28.09 -32.65
C GLY A 2 44.20 28.69 -33.44
N PRO A 3 44.18 28.55 -34.78
CA PRO A 3 43.13 29.10 -35.65
C PRO A 3 41.94 28.14 -35.82
N GLY A 4 40.79 28.69 -36.22
CA GLY A 4 39.64 27.95 -36.70
C GLY A 4 39.80 27.41 -38.14
N GLY A 5 38.91 26.49 -38.50
CA GLY A 5 38.71 25.96 -39.85
C GLY A 5 37.98 24.62 -39.78
N ARG A 6 36.67 24.56 -40.06
CA ARG A 6 36.03 24.25 -41.36
C ARG A 6 36.34 22.83 -41.89
N LEU A 7 35.28 22.09 -42.25
CA LEU A 7 35.12 21.19 -43.42
C LEU A 7 33.67 20.63 -43.32
N ALA A 8 32.67 21.10 -44.07
CA ALA A 8 32.41 21.00 -45.52
C ALA A 8 31.92 19.62 -46.00
N ARG A 9 30.61 19.60 -46.31
CA ARG A 9 29.88 18.99 -47.45
C ARG A 9 29.97 17.49 -47.76
N ALA A 10 28.76 16.95 -47.93
CA ALA A 10 28.37 15.69 -48.53
C ALA A 10 28.92 15.44 -49.94
N ARG A 11 28.96 14.15 -50.34
CA ARG A 11 28.59 13.68 -51.69
C ARG A 11 28.15 12.20 -51.66
N ALA A 12 27.17 11.93 -52.52
CA ALA A 12 26.61 10.63 -52.85
C ALA A 12 27.46 9.86 -53.89
N GLY A 13 27.27 8.54 -53.94
CA GLY A 13 27.65 7.62 -55.03
C GLY A 13 27.17 6.23 -54.63
N ALA A 14 26.03 5.74 -55.15
CA ALA A 14 25.80 5.10 -56.45
C ALA A 14 26.07 3.58 -56.43
N TRP A 15 24.99 2.85 -56.73
CA TRP A 15 24.83 1.40 -56.95
C TRP A 15 25.70 0.82 -58.07
N PRO A 16 25.89 -0.51 -58.08
CA PRO A 16 25.78 -1.32 -59.30
C PRO A 16 24.47 -2.13 -59.32
N GLY A 17 23.80 -2.11 -60.48
CA GLY A 17 22.59 -2.85 -60.84
C GLY A 17 22.80 -4.37 -60.87
N ASP A 18 21.72 -5.14 -60.69
CA ASP A 18 20.80 -5.65 -61.73
C ASP A 18 21.36 -6.91 -62.41
N GLU A 19 20.72 -8.06 -62.17
CA GLU A 19 20.02 -8.78 -63.23
C GLU A 19 19.28 -10.04 -62.73
N CYS A 20 18.27 -10.41 -63.52
CA CYS A 20 17.42 -11.60 -63.49
C CYS A 20 16.19 -11.58 -62.56
N ALA A 21 15.16 -10.94 -63.10
CA ALA A 21 13.77 -11.35 -62.95
C ALA A 21 13.60 -12.82 -63.40
N GLU A 22 12.78 -13.58 -62.67
CA GLU A 22 11.82 -14.53 -63.28
C GLU A 22 10.73 -14.97 -62.27
N ASP A 23 9.50 -14.79 -62.72
CA ASP A 23 8.25 -15.50 -62.43
C ASP A 23 7.70 -15.67 -61.00
N GLU A 24 6.68 -14.85 -60.77
CA GLU A 24 5.67 -14.94 -59.71
C GLU A 24 4.64 -16.05 -60.03
N PRO A 25 4.30 -16.94 -59.08
CA PRO A 25 2.98 -17.54 -59.06
C PRO A 25 2.14 -16.92 -57.93
N ALA A 26 1.00 -16.37 -58.33
CA ALA A 26 -0.02 -15.73 -57.49
C ALA A 26 -0.25 -16.45 -56.16
N ARG A 27 0.22 -15.85 -55.05
CA ARG A 27 -0.09 -16.28 -53.69
C ARG A 27 -1.40 -15.63 -53.24
N ARG A 28 -2.39 -16.49 -52.97
CA ARG A 28 -3.73 -16.17 -52.44
C ARG A 28 -3.66 -15.17 -51.26
N PRO A 29 -4.64 -14.25 -51.12
CA PRO A 29 -4.63 -13.31 -50.02
C PRO A 29 -4.74 -14.05 -48.69
N VAL A 30 -3.73 -13.87 -47.83
CA VAL A 30 -3.75 -14.31 -46.44
C VAL A 30 -4.86 -13.51 -45.75
N GLN A 31 -5.98 -14.17 -45.44
CA GLN A 31 -6.98 -13.59 -44.55
C GLN A 31 -6.33 -13.33 -43.19
N VAL A 32 -6.04 -12.06 -42.91
CA VAL A 32 -5.64 -11.60 -41.59
C VAL A 32 -6.82 -11.86 -40.66
N ARG A 33 -6.78 -12.98 -39.93
CA ARG A 33 -7.67 -13.22 -38.81
C ARG A 33 -7.44 -12.08 -37.82
N ARG A 34 -8.37 -11.12 -37.79
CA ARG A 34 -8.46 -10.12 -36.73
C ARG A 34 -8.35 -10.85 -35.39
N ARG A 35 -7.22 -10.69 -34.71
CA ARG A 35 -7.11 -11.06 -33.30
C ARG A 35 -8.25 -10.34 -32.61
N ARG A 36 -9.23 -11.10 -32.12
CA ARG A 36 -10.25 -10.59 -31.20
C ARG A 36 -9.46 -9.98 -30.06
N SER A 37 -9.48 -8.65 -29.95
CA SER A 37 -9.03 -7.98 -28.75
C SER A 37 -9.77 -8.64 -27.60
N HIS A 38 -9.01 -9.12 -26.62
CA HIS A 38 -9.59 -9.58 -25.36
C HIS A 38 -10.26 -8.38 -24.71
N ARG A 39 -11.51 -8.12 -25.08
CA ARG A 39 -12.53 -7.50 -24.23
C ARG A 39 -12.74 -8.46 -23.06
N ALA A 40 -11.79 -8.45 -22.13
CA ALA A 40 -11.95 -9.00 -20.80
C ALA A 40 -11.86 -7.84 -19.80
N ASP A 41 -12.64 -6.79 -20.06
CA ASP A 41 -12.68 -5.60 -19.19
C ASP A 41 -14.12 -5.20 -18.82
N ARG A 42 -15.05 -6.16 -18.82
CA ARG A 42 -16.45 -5.90 -18.44
C ARG A 42 -17.03 -7.06 -17.67
N ALA A 43 -16.75 -7.05 -16.36
CA ALA A 43 -17.70 -7.39 -15.28
C ALA A 43 -17.00 -7.25 -13.91
N ARG A 44 -16.28 -6.14 -13.65
CA ARG A 44 -15.93 -5.80 -12.27
C ARG A 44 -17.11 -5.02 -11.71
N GLY A 45 -17.92 -5.66 -10.85
CA GLY A 45 -18.96 -4.96 -10.07
C GLY A 45 -18.33 -3.80 -9.27
N PRO A 46 -19.14 -2.85 -8.74
CA PRO A 46 -18.59 -1.70 -8.03
C PRO A 46 -17.73 -2.19 -6.86
N ARG A 47 -16.41 -2.02 -6.99
CA ARG A 47 -15.49 -2.20 -5.87
C ARG A 47 -15.86 -1.12 -4.86
N GLY A 48 -16.18 -1.52 -3.63
CA GLY A 48 -16.52 -0.57 -2.58
C GLY A 48 -15.48 0.54 -2.50
N GLY A 49 -15.94 1.78 -2.38
CA GLY A 49 -15.09 2.97 -2.36
C GLY A 49 -14.27 3.12 -1.08
N PRO A 50 -13.79 4.35 -0.82
CA PRO A 50 -13.10 4.69 0.42
C PRO A 50 -13.86 4.23 1.67
N VAL A 51 -13.15 3.89 2.73
CA VAL A 51 -13.76 3.48 4.01
C VAL A 51 -13.75 4.64 4.99
N SER A 52 -14.74 4.73 5.87
CA SER A 52 -14.70 5.67 6.98
C SER A 52 -13.62 5.29 7.99
N ALA A 53 -13.08 6.29 8.69
CA ALA A 53 -12.17 6.09 9.80
C ALA A 53 -12.76 5.13 10.86
N ASP A 54 -14.05 5.24 11.17
CA ASP A 54 -14.72 4.40 12.17
C ASP A 54 -14.75 2.93 11.78
N ARG A 55 -14.90 2.63 10.48
CA ARG A 55 -14.85 1.26 9.98
C ARG A 55 -13.45 0.66 10.11
N LEU A 56 -12.40 1.47 9.91
CA LEU A 56 -11.02 1.03 10.12
C LEU A 56 -10.73 0.84 11.60
N VAL A 57 -11.16 1.76 12.47
CA VAL A 57 -11.04 1.64 13.93
C VAL A 57 -11.74 0.38 14.45
N ALA A 58 -12.90 0.03 13.88
CA ALA A 58 -13.63 -1.19 14.24
C ALA A 58 -12.84 -2.49 13.95
N SER A 59 -11.82 -2.48 13.07
CA SER A 59 -10.97 -3.65 12.86
C SER A 59 -10.05 -3.93 14.05
N ARG A 60 -9.75 -2.92 14.88
CA ARG A 60 -8.84 -2.91 16.05
C ARG A 60 -7.38 -3.30 15.77
N LEU A 61 -7.12 -4.04 14.70
CA LEU A 61 -5.82 -4.49 14.25
C LEU A 61 -5.68 -4.21 12.75
N ILE A 62 -4.55 -3.62 12.37
CA ILE A 62 -4.15 -3.40 10.98
C ILE A 62 -2.85 -4.17 10.72
N GLY A 63 -2.85 -5.03 9.70
CA GLY A 63 -1.64 -5.72 9.26
C GLY A 63 -0.83 -4.90 8.26
N ILE A 64 0.49 -4.85 8.43
CA ILE A 64 1.40 -4.11 7.56
C ILE A 64 2.22 -5.10 6.74
N VAL A 65 1.90 -5.21 5.44
CA VAL A 65 2.60 -6.09 4.52
C VAL A 65 3.78 -5.33 3.92
N ARG A 66 4.97 -5.64 4.43
CA ARG A 66 6.26 -5.16 3.92
C ARG A 66 7.10 -6.33 3.46
N LEU A 67 6.94 -6.66 2.18
CA LEU A 67 7.68 -7.70 1.47
C LEU A 67 8.08 -7.15 0.10
N ASP A 68 9.18 -7.66 -0.46
CA ASP A 68 9.75 -7.14 -1.71
C ASP A 68 9.28 -7.91 -2.95
N ASP A 69 8.66 -9.07 -2.74
CA ASP A 69 8.10 -9.92 -3.81
C ASP A 69 6.56 -9.77 -3.88
N LEU A 70 6.05 -9.57 -5.10
CA LEU A 70 4.62 -9.33 -5.35
C LEU A 70 3.76 -10.54 -4.98
N ASP A 71 4.14 -11.74 -5.44
CA ASP A 71 3.31 -12.92 -5.27
C ASP A 71 3.32 -13.37 -3.81
N LEU A 72 4.47 -13.27 -3.14
CA LEU A 72 4.62 -13.51 -1.71
C LEU A 72 3.84 -12.50 -0.87
N ALA A 73 3.86 -11.21 -1.23
CA ALA A 73 3.07 -10.18 -0.57
C ALA A 73 1.57 -10.45 -0.64
N VAL A 74 1.08 -10.80 -1.84
CA VAL A 74 -0.34 -11.13 -2.05
C VAL A 74 -0.71 -12.42 -1.30
N ALA A 75 0.12 -13.45 -1.34
CA ALA A 75 -0.12 -14.71 -0.65
C ALA A 75 -0.15 -14.53 0.87
N ALA A 76 0.85 -13.85 1.45
CA ALA A 76 0.91 -13.59 2.88
C ALA A 76 -0.27 -12.73 3.37
N ALA A 77 -0.62 -11.67 2.64
CA ALA A 77 -1.80 -10.84 2.93
C ALA A 77 -3.10 -11.67 2.87
N THR A 78 -3.19 -12.58 1.89
CA THR A 78 -4.32 -13.48 1.73
C THR A 78 -4.46 -14.42 2.92
N CYS A 79 -3.37 -15.07 3.34
CA CYS A 79 -3.35 -15.91 4.54
C CYS A 79 -3.78 -15.14 5.79
N ALA A 80 -3.33 -13.89 5.94
CA ALA A 80 -3.75 -13.05 7.06
C ALA A 80 -5.26 -12.76 7.06
N ILE A 81 -5.80 -12.39 5.90
CA ILE A 81 -7.23 -12.08 5.74
C ILE A 81 -8.08 -13.34 5.99
N ASP A 82 -7.66 -14.49 5.46
CA ASP A 82 -8.38 -15.75 5.62
C ASP A 82 -8.35 -16.24 7.08
N ALA A 83 -7.30 -15.89 7.84
CA ALA A 83 -7.22 -16.09 9.29
C ALA A 83 -8.04 -15.06 10.12
N GLY A 84 -8.78 -14.18 9.47
CA GLY A 84 -9.72 -13.26 10.11
C GLY A 84 -9.22 -11.81 10.26
N LEU A 85 -8.06 -11.45 9.72
CA LEU A 85 -7.59 -10.08 9.76
C LEU A 85 -8.46 -9.17 8.88
N GLY A 86 -9.17 -8.23 9.50
CA GLY A 86 -10.13 -7.36 8.82
C GLY A 86 -9.53 -6.23 7.97
N ALA A 87 -8.30 -5.80 8.28
CA ALA A 87 -7.63 -4.68 7.62
C ALA A 87 -6.14 -4.94 7.36
N VAL A 88 -5.69 -4.64 6.14
CA VAL A 88 -4.30 -4.78 5.70
C VAL A 88 -3.86 -3.55 4.91
N GLU A 89 -2.68 -3.03 5.18
CA GLU A 89 -1.97 -2.10 4.31
C GLU A 89 -0.85 -2.81 3.54
N VAL A 90 -0.74 -2.54 2.24
CA VAL A 90 0.43 -2.93 1.44
C VAL A 90 1.36 -1.74 1.35
N THR A 91 2.60 -1.89 1.81
CA THR A 91 3.54 -0.77 1.84
C THR A 91 4.11 -0.47 0.45
N PHE A 92 4.18 0.80 0.08
CA PHE A 92 4.78 1.30 -1.17
C PHE A 92 6.31 1.16 -1.23
N THR A 93 6.94 0.55 -0.23
CA THR A 93 8.30 0.04 -0.37
C THR A 93 8.37 -1.18 -1.30
N LEU A 94 7.25 -1.89 -1.50
CA LEU A 94 7.09 -2.89 -2.56
C LEU A 94 6.92 -2.16 -3.90
N PRO A 95 7.82 -2.32 -4.89
CA PRO A 95 7.69 -1.64 -6.18
C PRO A 95 6.36 -1.92 -6.90
N SER A 96 5.77 -3.08 -6.62
CA SER A 96 4.50 -3.56 -7.20
C SER A 96 3.28 -3.33 -6.29
N ALA A 97 3.35 -2.42 -5.31
CA ALA A 97 2.30 -2.24 -4.29
C ALA A 97 0.90 -2.00 -4.89
N ALA A 98 0.80 -1.14 -5.92
CA ALA A 98 -0.46 -0.89 -6.62
C ALA A 98 -1.07 -2.18 -7.23
N THR A 99 -0.23 -3.02 -7.85
CA THR A 99 -0.66 -4.31 -8.41
C THR A 99 -1.11 -5.27 -7.30
N ALA A 100 -0.40 -5.32 -6.17
CA ALA A 100 -0.79 -6.14 -5.03
C ALA A 100 -2.16 -5.71 -4.47
N ILE A 101 -2.38 -4.38 -4.34
CA ILE A 101 -3.66 -3.82 -3.90
C ILE A 101 -4.77 -4.22 -4.88
N ASP A 102 -4.60 -4.04 -6.20
CA ASP A 102 -5.62 -4.43 -7.19
C ASP A 102 -6.01 -5.92 -7.07
N ARG A 103 -5.01 -6.80 -6.92
CA ARG A 103 -5.22 -8.25 -6.76
C ARG A 103 -5.98 -8.57 -5.47
N LEU A 104 -5.58 -7.96 -4.35
CA LEU A 104 -6.25 -8.16 -3.06
C LEU A 104 -7.69 -7.63 -3.05
N ARG A 105 -7.92 -6.44 -3.63
CA ARG A 105 -9.27 -5.88 -3.79
C ARG A 105 -10.17 -6.78 -4.62
N ALA A 106 -9.63 -7.43 -5.65
CA ALA A 106 -10.38 -8.37 -6.48
C ALA A 106 -10.68 -9.69 -5.74
N ALA A 107 -9.69 -10.25 -5.04
CA ALA A 107 -9.79 -11.56 -4.42
C ALA A 107 -10.44 -11.57 -3.03
N ARG A 108 -10.41 -10.45 -2.31
CA ARG A 108 -10.88 -10.31 -0.92
C ARG A 108 -11.76 -9.06 -0.74
N PRO A 109 -12.95 -9.00 -1.38
CA PRO A 109 -13.78 -7.79 -1.41
C PRO A 109 -14.34 -7.37 -0.03
N LYS A 110 -14.36 -8.27 0.95
CA LYS A 110 -14.83 -7.99 2.32
C LYS A 110 -13.77 -7.34 3.21
N ALA A 111 -12.49 -7.58 2.94
CA ALA A 111 -11.38 -7.04 3.73
C ALA A 111 -11.13 -5.57 3.38
N LEU A 112 -10.65 -4.80 4.37
CA LEU A 112 -10.18 -3.44 4.16
C LEU A 112 -8.75 -3.50 3.64
N ILE A 113 -8.54 -3.05 2.40
CA ILE A 113 -7.21 -3.03 1.78
C ILE A 113 -6.79 -1.57 1.59
N GLY A 114 -5.68 -1.19 2.20
CA GLY A 114 -5.09 0.14 2.12
C GLY A 114 -3.67 0.14 1.56
N ALA A 115 -3.12 1.34 1.43
CA ALA A 115 -1.74 1.57 1.04
C ALA A 115 -0.95 2.16 2.20
N GLY A 116 0.17 1.54 2.54
CA GLY A 116 1.11 2.03 3.56
C GLY A 116 2.34 2.66 2.93
N THR A 117 3.10 3.42 3.72
CA THR A 117 4.31 4.11 3.25
C THR A 117 4.07 5.03 2.04
N VAL A 118 2.90 5.66 1.96
CA VAL A 118 2.60 6.68 0.94
C VAL A 118 3.30 7.98 1.35
N ARG A 119 4.14 8.53 0.48
CA ARG A 119 5.02 9.68 0.79
C ARG A 119 4.74 10.92 -0.03
N ASP A 120 4.11 10.76 -1.19
CA ASP A 120 3.79 11.85 -2.10
C ASP A 120 2.44 11.64 -2.81
N VAL A 121 1.99 12.68 -3.51
CA VAL A 121 0.69 12.69 -4.21
C VAL A 121 0.66 11.67 -5.35
N LYS A 122 1.79 11.39 -5.99
CA LYS A 122 1.86 10.40 -7.07
C LYS A 122 1.65 8.98 -6.54
N GLU A 123 2.24 8.64 -5.41
CA GLU A 123 2.01 7.37 -4.71
C GLU A 123 0.56 7.27 -4.23
N LEU A 124 -0.03 8.37 -3.75
CA LEU A 124 -1.45 8.44 -3.39
C LEU A 124 -2.37 8.14 -4.58
N GLU A 125 -2.16 8.82 -5.71
CA GLU A 125 -2.95 8.61 -6.93
C GLU A 125 -2.86 7.18 -7.43
N ALA A 126 -1.65 6.59 -7.40
CA ALA A 126 -1.45 5.19 -7.75
C ALA A 126 -2.19 4.22 -6.80
N ALA A 127 -2.17 4.51 -5.49
CA ALA A 127 -2.91 3.71 -4.50
C ALA A 127 -4.42 3.79 -4.71
N VAL A 128 -4.95 5.00 -4.90
CA VAL A 128 -6.39 5.24 -5.15
C VAL A 128 -6.81 4.56 -6.46
N GLY A 129 -6.01 4.71 -7.52
CA GLY A 129 -6.26 4.06 -8.82
C GLY A 129 -6.27 2.53 -8.75
N ALA A 130 -5.46 1.93 -7.86
CA ALA A 130 -5.48 0.49 -7.58
C ALA A 130 -6.69 0.03 -6.74
N GLY A 131 -7.44 0.99 -6.16
CA GLY A 131 -8.60 0.74 -5.32
C GLY A 131 -8.30 0.60 -3.84
N ALA A 132 -7.19 1.18 -3.36
CA ALA A 132 -6.95 1.33 -1.93
C ALA A 132 -8.12 2.06 -1.26
N GLN A 133 -8.48 1.63 -0.05
CA GLN A 133 -9.64 2.16 0.68
C GLN A 133 -9.25 3.12 1.80
N PHE A 134 -7.99 3.07 2.22
CA PHE A 134 -7.37 3.99 3.17
C PHE A 134 -5.87 4.10 2.86
N LEU A 135 -5.25 5.16 3.34
CA LEU A 135 -3.83 5.46 3.15
C LEU A 135 -3.12 5.62 4.49
N VAL A 136 -1.85 5.27 4.55
CA VAL A 136 -1.01 5.47 5.72
C VAL A 136 0.34 6.02 5.28
N ALA A 137 0.73 7.14 5.88
CA ALA A 137 2.04 7.75 5.65
C ALA A 137 2.98 7.49 6.85
N PRO A 138 4.30 7.44 6.63
CA PRO A 138 5.25 7.31 7.73
C PRO A 138 5.39 8.59 8.55
N GLY A 139 5.01 9.74 7.99
CA GLY A 139 5.06 11.06 8.65
C GLY A 139 3.89 11.95 8.22
N LEU A 140 3.88 13.18 8.74
CA LEU A 140 2.86 14.18 8.47
C LEU A 140 3.33 15.13 7.37
N ASN A 141 2.62 15.11 6.23
CA ASN A 141 2.81 16.05 5.14
C ASN A 141 1.46 16.71 4.83
N ALA A 142 1.38 18.03 5.01
CA ALA A 142 0.14 18.79 4.82
C ALA A 142 -0.40 18.71 3.38
N GLU A 143 0.47 18.73 2.38
CA GLU A 143 0.09 18.59 0.97
C GLU A 143 -0.55 17.22 0.72
N LEU A 144 0.05 16.17 1.28
CA LEU A 144 -0.45 14.81 1.14
C LEU A 144 -1.80 14.62 1.85
N VAL A 145 -1.98 15.19 3.04
CA VAL A 145 -3.25 15.17 3.78
C VAL A 145 -4.35 15.88 2.98
N GLN A 146 -4.06 17.06 2.43
CA GLN A 146 -5.02 17.81 1.60
C GLN A 146 -5.38 17.05 0.32
N ALA A 147 -4.41 16.42 -0.33
CA ALA A 147 -4.65 15.58 -1.50
C ALA A 147 -5.56 14.38 -1.17
N ALA A 148 -5.36 13.73 -0.02
CA ALA A 148 -6.23 12.64 0.44
C ALA A 148 -7.66 13.12 0.72
N GLN A 149 -7.81 14.29 1.35
CA GLN A 149 -9.12 14.92 1.59
C GLN A 149 -9.85 15.25 0.28
N LEU A 150 -9.16 15.83 -0.70
CA LEU A 150 -9.71 16.13 -2.02
C LEU A 150 -10.13 14.85 -2.77
N ALA A 151 -9.38 13.77 -2.61
CA ALA A 151 -9.71 12.45 -3.16
C ALA A 151 -10.82 11.72 -2.36
N GLY A 152 -11.25 12.26 -1.23
CA GLY A 152 -12.27 11.65 -0.36
C GLY A 152 -11.84 10.33 0.27
N ILE A 153 -10.53 10.11 0.46
CA ILE A 153 -9.97 8.88 1.03
C ILE A 153 -9.46 9.10 2.46
N THR A 154 -9.80 8.17 3.37
CA THR A 154 -9.28 8.17 4.74
C THR A 154 -7.77 7.99 4.75
N MET A 155 -7.07 8.85 5.47
CA MET A 155 -5.61 8.81 5.60
C MET A 155 -5.18 8.85 7.06
N LEU A 156 -4.14 8.08 7.40
CA LEU A 156 -3.48 8.07 8.69
C LEU A 156 -2.06 8.63 8.50
N PRO A 157 -1.84 9.95 8.64
CA PRO A 157 -0.51 10.49 8.63
C PRO A 157 0.27 10.05 9.86
N GLY A 158 1.59 9.90 9.71
CA GLY A 158 2.49 9.56 10.81
C GLY A 158 2.78 10.78 11.68
N VAL A 159 2.68 10.62 12.99
CA VAL A 159 3.05 11.61 14.00
C VAL A 159 3.86 10.93 15.09
N PHE A 160 4.65 11.70 15.81
CA PHE A 160 5.31 11.23 17.02
C PHE A 160 5.17 12.24 18.16
N THR A 161 5.25 13.54 17.87
CA THR A 161 5.31 14.61 18.86
C THR A 161 3.98 15.35 19.03
N ALA A 162 3.84 16.08 20.15
CA ALA A 162 2.69 16.94 20.42
C ALA A 162 2.42 17.97 19.30
N SER A 163 3.47 18.59 18.75
CA SER A 163 3.35 19.57 17.67
C SER A 163 2.80 18.95 16.37
N GLU A 164 3.17 17.72 16.07
CA GLU A 164 2.67 17.00 14.90
C GLU A 164 1.21 16.57 15.09
N VAL A 165 0.83 16.11 16.29
CA VAL A 165 -0.56 15.81 16.63
C VAL A 165 -1.43 17.07 16.47
N ASP A 166 -0.99 18.19 17.05
CA ASP A 166 -1.71 19.47 16.94
C ASP A 166 -1.85 19.93 15.48
N LEU A 167 -0.79 19.84 14.68
CA LEU A 167 -0.84 20.18 13.25
C LEU A 167 -1.81 19.27 12.49
N ALA A 168 -1.80 17.97 12.75
CA ALA A 168 -2.70 17.03 12.09
C ALA A 168 -4.18 17.34 12.39
N LEU A 169 -4.50 17.64 13.66
CA LEU A 169 -5.83 18.06 14.06
C LEU A 169 -6.26 19.37 13.39
N ARG A 170 -5.35 20.36 13.28
CA ARG A 170 -5.61 21.62 12.56
C ARG A 170 -5.83 21.42 11.06
N LEU A 171 -5.24 20.38 10.47
CA LEU A 171 -5.48 19.96 9.09
C LEU A 171 -6.80 19.17 8.94
N GLY A 172 -7.53 18.91 10.03
CA GLY A 172 -8.80 18.20 10.01
C GLY A 172 -8.68 16.68 9.90
N THR A 173 -7.55 16.10 10.32
CA THR A 173 -7.38 14.65 10.43
C THR A 173 -7.07 14.26 11.87
N ASP A 174 -7.86 13.34 12.40
CA ASP A 174 -7.82 12.92 13.80
C ASP A 174 -7.36 11.47 13.99
N LEU A 175 -7.47 10.62 12.95
CA LEU A 175 -6.94 9.27 12.94
C LEU A 175 -5.46 9.30 12.52
N LEU A 176 -4.56 9.05 13.47
CA LEU A 176 -3.12 9.28 13.29
C LEU A 176 -2.33 8.01 13.57
N LYS A 177 -1.31 7.76 12.76
CA LYS A 177 -0.32 6.74 13.03
C LYS A 177 0.71 7.30 14.01
N LEU A 178 0.80 6.75 15.22
CA LEU A 178 1.91 7.08 16.12
C LEU A 178 3.11 6.21 15.73
N PHE A 179 4.20 6.80 15.21
CA PHE A 179 5.31 6.03 14.64
C PHE A 179 6.66 6.75 14.69
N PRO A 180 7.76 6.04 15.01
CA PRO A 180 7.80 4.70 15.63
C PRO A 180 7.45 4.77 17.12
N VAL A 181 6.66 3.83 17.65
CA VAL A 181 6.28 3.89 19.09
C VAL A 181 7.31 3.31 20.04
N GLU A 182 8.15 2.40 19.58
CA GLU A 182 9.30 1.98 20.37
C GLU A 182 10.47 2.97 20.16
N PRO A 183 11.14 3.40 21.25
CA PRO A 183 11.08 2.86 22.62
C PRO A 183 10.09 3.54 23.59
N SER A 184 9.28 4.52 23.15
CA SER A 184 8.46 5.37 24.03
C SER A 184 7.37 4.65 24.83
N GLY A 185 6.79 3.57 24.29
CA GLY A 185 5.83 2.73 25.01
C GLY A 185 4.42 3.34 25.20
N PRO A 186 3.49 2.59 25.84
CA PRO A 186 2.09 3.01 26.03
C PRO A 186 1.90 4.27 26.87
N ALA A 187 2.79 4.53 27.84
CA ALA A 187 2.70 5.71 28.69
C ALA A 187 2.84 7.02 27.88
N TYR A 188 3.68 7.01 26.84
CA TYR A 188 3.82 8.16 25.95
C TYR A 188 2.56 8.43 25.14
N LEU A 189 1.92 7.38 24.61
CA LEU A 189 0.63 7.49 23.92
C LEU A 189 -0.41 8.13 24.85
N ALA A 190 -0.54 7.63 26.08
CA ALA A 190 -1.47 8.19 27.06
C ALA A 190 -1.16 9.67 27.37
N ALA A 191 0.12 10.03 27.47
CA ALA A 191 0.56 11.40 27.70
C ALA A 191 0.20 12.35 26.54
N LEU A 192 0.31 11.89 25.28
CA LEU A 192 -0.14 12.66 24.11
C LEU A 192 -1.66 12.88 24.12
N LEU A 193 -2.44 11.89 24.55
CA LEU A 193 -3.90 12.01 24.59
C LEU A 193 -4.39 13.01 25.66
N GLN A 194 -3.60 13.33 26.69
CA GLN A 194 -3.99 14.28 27.74
C GLN A 194 -4.33 15.68 27.17
N PRO A 195 -3.45 16.35 26.40
CA PRO A 195 -3.78 17.62 25.75
C PRO A 195 -4.59 17.44 24.45
N PHE A 196 -4.61 16.25 23.84
CA PHE A 196 -5.25 16.00 22.54
C PHE A 196 -6.31 14.87 22.61
N PRO A 197 -7.40 15.03 23.37
CA PRO A 197 -8.41 13.97 23.54
C PRO A 197 -9.18 13.63 22.25
N ALA A 198 -9.13 14.51 21.24
CA ALA A 198 -9.71 14.25 19.93
C ALA A 198 -8.83 13.36 19.03
N ALA A 199 -7.55 13.19 19.36
CA ALA A 199 -6.66 12.37 18.56
C ALA A 199 -6.98 10.87 18.72
N ARG A 200 -7.13 10.17 17.60
CA ARG A 200 -7.34 8.72 17.51
C ARG A 200 -6.02 8.08 17.08
N LEU A 201 -5.22 7.67 18.05
CA LEU A 201 -3.87 7.18 17.82
C LEU A 201 -3.82 5.68 17.50
N VAL A 202 -3.09 5.32 16.45
CA VAL A 202 -2.78 3.95 16.03
C VAL A 202 -1.26 3.71 16.17
N PRO A 203 -0.78 3.16 17.30
CA PRO A 203 0.62 2.88 17.50
C PRO A 203 1.14 1.85 16.50
N THR A 204 2.29 2.17 15.91
CA THR A 204 2.97 1.38 14.89
C THR A 204 4.48 1.34 15.15
N GLY A 205 5.11 0.18 14.89
CA GLY A 205 6.55 -0.03 15.04
C GLY A 205 6.90 -0.64 16.40
N GLY A 206 7.29 -1.92 16.40
CA GLY A 206 7.52 -2.69 17.63
C GLY A 206 6.27 -3.29 18.28
N ILE A 207 5.10 -3.18 17.62
CA ILE A 207 3.86 -3.75 18.15
C ILE A 207 3.72 -5.24 17.81
N GLY A 208 3.39 -6.05 18.81
CA GLY A 208 3.08 -7.47 18.70
C GLY A 208 2.04 -7.94 19.73
N PRO A 209 1.64 -9.23 19.69
CA PRO A 209 0.64 -9.78 20.62
C PRO A 209 0.96 -9.57 22.10
N GLU A 210 2.24 -9.47 22.45
CA GLU A 210 2.76 -9.30 23.81
C GLU A 210 2.52 -7.91 24.39
N ASN A 211 2.43 -6.85 23.57
CA ASN A 211 2.33 -5.47 24.03
C ASN A 211 1.08 -4.72 23.54
N ALA A 212 0.36 -5.26 22.54
CA ALA A 212 -0.83 -4.63 21.95
C ALA A 212 -1.87 -4.22 22.99
N GLY A 213 -2.13 -5.09 23.96
CA GLY A 213 -3.12 -4.83 25.00
C GLY A 213 -2.80 -3.62 25.87
N ALA A 214 -1.52 -3.40 26.19
CA ALA A 214 -1.10 -2.25 26.97
C ALA A 214 -1.32 -0.92 26.23
N TYR A 215 -1.13 -0.90 24.91
CA TYR A 215 -1.44 0.27 24.08
C TYR A 215 -2.94 0.53 23.96
N LEU A 216 -3.76 -0.50 23.76
CA LEU A 216 -5.22 -0.37 23.72
C LEU A 216 -5.75 0.20 25.04
N LYS A 217 -5.26 -0.33 26.18
CA LYS A 217 -5.59 0.19 27.51
C LYS A 217 -5.14 1.63 27.74
N ALA A 218 -4.04 2.05 27.10
CA ALA A 218 -3.54 3.43 27.17
C ALA A 218 -4.35 4.42 26.29
N GLY A 219 -5.35 3.95 25.55
CA GLY A 219 -6.24 4.78 24.74
C GLY A 219 -6.02 4.68 23.22
N ALA A 220 -5.18 3.74 22.74
CA ALA A 220 -5.09 3.48 21.31
C ALA A 220 -6.43 2.98 20.75
N VAL A 221 -6.87 3.53 19.63
CA VAL A 221 -8.16 3.15 19.01
C VAL A 221 -8.06 1.82 18.25
N ALA A 222 -6.87 1.52 17.74
CA ALA A 222 -6.48 0.29 17.06
C ALA A 222 -4.95 0.18 17.17
N VAL A 223 -4.37 -0.96 16.78
CA VAL A 223 -2.91 -1.13 16.68
C VAL A 223 -2.51 -1.59 15.28
N ALA A 224 -1.30 -1.27 14.84
CA ALA A 224 -0.78 -1.74 13.56
C ALA A 224 0.48 -2.60 13.72
N MET A 225 0.45 -3.80 13.14
CA MET A 225 1.48 -4.83 13.29
C MET A 225 2.10 -5.18 11.94
N GLY A 226 3.42 -5.04 11.85
CA GLY A 226 4.20 -5.41 10.67
C GLY A 226 4.91 -6.73 10.86
N SER A 227 6.21 -6.69 11.20
CA SER A 227 7.08 -7.87 11.31
C SER A 227 6.59 -8.94 12.29
N SER A 228 5.76 -8.60 13.27
CA SER A 228 5.14 -9.55 14.20
C SER A 228 4.07 -10.43 13.53
N LEU A 229 3.42 -9.94 12.46
CA LEU A 229 2.48 -10.70 11.63
C LEU A 229 3.10 -11.20 10.33
N PHE A 230 4.00 -10.40 9.74
CA PHE A 230 4.63 -10.66 8.45
C PHE A 230 6.16 -10.76 8.57
N PRO A 231 6.70 -11.75 9.32
CA PRO A 231 8.14 -11.92 9.45
C PRO A 231 8.75 -12.40 8.13
N ALA A 232 9.36 -11.48 7.37
CA ALA A 232 9.91 -11.74 6.03
C ALA A 232 10.78 -13.01 5.97
N ARG A 233 11.71 -13.18 6.93
CA ARG A 233 12.58 -14.36 6.99
C ARG A 233 11.79 -15.68 7.07
N ARG A 234 10.77 -15.75 7.94
CA ARG A 234 9.98 -16.97 8.12
C ARG A 234 9.07 -17.22 6.92
N ILE A 235 8.47 -16.17 6.37
CA ILE A 235 7.65 -16.28 5.16
C ILE A 235 8.48 -16.84 3.99
N MET A 236 9.72 -16.36 3.83
CA MET A 236 10.62 -16.86 2.79
C MET A 236 11.07 -18.32 3.01
N SER A 237 11.27 -18.74 4.26
CA SER A 237 11.80 -20.09 4.56
C SER A 237 10.71 -21.16 4.77
N GLU A 238 9.56 -20.78 5.31
CA GLU A 238 8.48 -21.68 5.73
C GLU A 238 7.22 -21.55 4.86
N GLY A 239 7.12 -20.48 4.06
CA GLY A 239 5.93 -20.17 3.25
C GLY A 239 5.01 -19.12 3.90
N PRO A 240 4.10 -18.51 3.10
CA PRO A 240 3.15 -17.49 3.57
C PRO A 240 2.14 -18.01 4.60
N GLU A 241 1.91 -19.32 4.67
CA GLU A 241 0.94 -19.97 5.56
C GLU A 241 1.26 -19.72 7.04
N VAL A 242 2.53 -19.48 7.36
CA VAL A 242 2.98 -19.14 8.73
C VAL A 242 2.24 -17.93 9.32
N VAL A 243 1.76 -17.03 8.46
CA VAL A 243 1.06 -15.81 8.85
C VAL A 243 -0.27 -16.11 9.55
N ALA A 244 -0.96 -17.19 9.20
CA ALA A 244 -2.28 -17.50 9.75
C ALA A 244 -2.23 -17.65 11.28
N ALA A 245 -1.30 -18.48 11.79
CA ALA A 245 -1.13 -18.69 13.22
C ALA A 245 -0.66 -17.41 13.97
N LEU A 246 0.08 -16.53 13.30
CA LEU A 246 0.50 -15.24 13.87
C LEU A 246 -0.69 -14.29 14.02
N VAL A 247 -1.56 -14.24 13.02
CA VAL A 247 -2.79 -13.45 13.03
C VAL A 247 -3.76 -13.95 14.10
N GLU A 248 -3.99 -15.26 14.21
CA GLU A 248 -4.86 -15.83 15.25
C GLU A 248 -4.41 -15.43 16.65
N ARG A 249 -3.09 -15.52 16.92
CA ARG A 249 -2.51 -15.09 18.19
C ARG A 249 -2.69 -13.59 18.44
N ALA A 250 -2.49 -12.76 17.42
CA ALA A 250 -2.66 -11.31 17.54
C ALA A 250 -4.12 -10.91 17.77
N LEU A 251 -5.06 -11.51 17.05
CA LEU A 251 -6.50 -11.27 17.23
C LEU A 251 -6.96 -11.69 18.63
N ALA A 252 -6.47 -12.82 19.15
CA ALA A 252 -6.75 -13.23 20.51
C ALA A 252 -6.24 -12.22 21.55
N ALA A 253 -5.04 -11.65 21.34
CA ALA A 253 -4.49 -10.62 22.22
C ALA A 253 -5.31 -9.31 22.19
N VAL A 254 -5.71 -8.88 21.00
CA VAL A 254 -6.50 -7.65 20.81
C VAL A 254 -7.92 -7.79 21.36
N THR A 255 -8.56 -8.95 21.18
CA THR A 255 -9.95 -9.18 21.60
C THR A 255 -10.09 -9.27 23.13
N ARG A 256 -9.13 -9.91 23.82
CA ARG A 256 -9.17 -10.09 25.29
C ARG A 256 -9.26 -8.79 26.08
N GLU A 257 -8.72 -7.71 25.54
CA GLU A 257 -8.70 -6.38 26.18
C GLU A 257 -9.94 -5.55 25.87
N VAL A 258 -10.76 -5.93 24.88
CA VAL A 258 -12.03 -5.25 24.60
C VAL A 258 -13.13 -5.72 25.56
N THR A 259 -13.00 -6.93 26.12
CA THR A 259 -13.98 -7.55 27.02
C THR A 259 -13.67 -7.33 28.52
N ARG A 260 -12.58 -6.62 28.85
CA ARG A 260 -12.18 -6.29 30.23
C ARG A 260 -12.33 -4.81 30.50
#